data_AF-A0A2I0AYD3-F1
#
_entry.id   AF-A0A2I0AYD3-F1
#
_cell.length_a   1.000
_cell.length_b   1.000
_cell.length_c   1.000
_cell.angle_alpha   90.00
_cell.angle_beta   90.00
_cell.angle_gamma   90.00
#
_symmetry.space_group_name_H-M   'P 1'
#
loop_
_entity.id
_entity.type
_entity.pdbx_description
1 polymer ?
#
loop_
_entity_poly.entity_id
_entity_poly.type
_entity_poly.pdbx_seq_one_letter_code
_entity_poly.pdbx_strand_id
1 'polypeptide(L)'
;MYKLEDKLASLALSNAEWANKSEVARGEFHRSLSDVSRAHSAQVKDLQKRIKELDDEREALKEERIWLRDELAKARGVSLEAREATSEARRWEELLKSEIHSLRALVENSSGWRGRCMEDLEEAVKIVSASPVGHHVKNQAAFDVLLQILVDVSILNQENIRNPVVLLFYGPKGPDRFFDAGSHCPEEIPPPRSYVGWGYQLSPLRRSPEEGQITPLEARWLGQSDPPEVQEQDQPGSQK
;
A
#
# COMPACT_ATOMS: atom_id res chain seq x y z
N MET A 1 -44.37 -104.48 54.58
CA MET A 1 -44.77 -103.06 54.52
C MET A 1 -43.57 -102.13 54.60
N TYR A 2 -42.79 -102.13 55.68
CA TYR A 2 -41.65 -101.22 55.90
C TYR A 2 -40.72 -100.89 54.70
N LYS A 3 -40.29 -101.89 53.91
CA LYS A 3 -39.35 -101.66 52.78
C LYS A 3 -39.90 -100.78 51.66
N LEU A 4 -41.23 -100.72 51.53
CA LEU A 4 -41.92 -99.94 50.48
C LEU A 4 -42.12 -98.49 50.95
N GLU A 5 -42.41 -98.31 52.23
CA GLU A 5 -42.52 -97.00 52.89
C GLU A 5 -41.19 -96.25 52.86
N ASP A 6 -40.07 -96.91 53.19
CA ASP A 6 -38.73 -96.31 53.12
C ASP A 6 -38.35 -95.83 51.72
N LYS A 7 -38.70 -96.60 50.67
CA LYS A 7 -38.45 -96.20 49.28
C LYS A 7 -39.29 -94.98 48.89
N LEU A 8 -40.54 -94.94 49.34
CA LEU A 8 -41.46 -93.85 49.04
C LEU A 8 -41.02 -92.57 49.75
N ALA A 9 -40.57 -92.68 51.00
CA ALA A 9 -39.96 -91.58 51.75
C ALA A 9 -38.67 -91.07 51.07
N SER A 10 -37.80 -91.97 50.59
CA SER A 10 -36.56 -91.61 49.88
C SER A 10 -36.83 -90.86 48.57
N LEU A 11 -37.85 -91.29 47.82
CA LEU A 11 -38.26 -90.60 46.59
C LEU A 11 -38.87 -89.23 46.89
N ALA A 12 -39.69 -89.13 47.94
CA ALA A 12 -40.27 -87.85 48.35
C ALA A 12 -39.17 -86.85 48.76
N LEU A 13 -38.15 -87.30 49.50
CA LEU A 13 -37.01 -86.48 49.90
C LEU A 13 -36.20 -86.01 48.68
N SER A 14 -35.85 -86.92 47.77
CA SER A 14 -35.12 -86.59 46.54
C SER A 14 -35.90 -85.60 45.66
N ASN A 15 -37.22 -85.80 45.53
CA ASN A 15 -38.07 -84.87 44.77
C ASN A 15 -38.11 -83.48 45.41
N ALA A 16 -38.17 -83.39 46.74
CA ALA A 16 -38.12 -82.11 47.46
C ALA A 16 -36.77 -81.41 47.27
N GLU A 17 -35.65 -82.14 47.30
CA GLU A 17 -34.33 -81.56 47.02
C GLU A 17 -34.21 -81.03 45.60
N TRP A 18 -34.68 -81.78 44.60
CA TRP A 18 -34.66 -81.35 43.20
C TRP A 18 -35.56 -80.15 42.95
N ALA A 19 -36.76 -80.14 43.56
CA ALA A 19 -37.65 -78.99 43.50
C ALA A 19 -36.96 -77.74 44.07
N ASN A 20 -36.35 -77.84 45.25
CA ASN A 20 -35.61 -76.74 45.88
C ASN A 20 -34.43 -76.27 45.01
N LYS A 21 -33.62 -77.18 44.48
CA LYS A 21 -32.52 -76.84 43.56
C LYS A 21 -33.03 -76.12 42.31
N SER A 22 -34.16 -76.55 41.74
CA SER A 22 -34.76 -75.90 40.58
C SER A 22 -35.26 -74.48 40.90
N GLU A 23 -35.82 -74.28 42.09
CA GLU A 23 -36.27 -72.96 42.54
C GLU A 23 -35.10 -72.00 42.72
N VAL A 24 -34.02 -72.46 43.35
CA VAL A 24 -32.78 -71.69 43.53
C VAL A 24 -32.19 -71.31 42.16
N ALA A 25 -32.02 -72.27 41.26
CA ALA A 25 -31.48 -72.02 39.92
C ALA A 25 -32.36 -71.04 39.12
N ARG A 26 -33.69 -71.15 39.23
CA ARG A 26 -34.64 -70.20 38.62
C ARG A 26 -34.48 -68.80 39.21
N GLY A 27 -34.31 -68.68 40.53
CA GLY A 27 -34.05 -67.41 41.20
C GLY A 27 -32.75 -66.74 40.75
N GLU A 28 -31.67 -67.52 40.63
CA GLU A 28 -30.38 -67.06 40.11
C GLU A 28 -30.45 -66.62 38.65
N PHE A 29 -31.18 -67.36 37.81
CA PHE A 29 -31.41 -66.98 36.43
C PHE A 29 -32.16 -65.65 36.33
N HIS A 30 -33.24 -65.46 37.08
CA HIS A 30 -33.99 -64.20 37.09
C HIS A 30 -33.15 -63.03 37.59
N ARG A 31 -32.33 -63.25 38.62
CA ARG A 31 -31.40 -62.22 39.12
C ARG A 31 -30.39 -61.83 38.04
N SER A 32 -29.76 -62.81 37.41
CA SER A 32 -28.80 -62.59 36.32
C SER A 32 -29.43 -61.84 35.14
N LEU A 33 -30.64 -62.22 34.74
CA LEU A 33 -31.40 -61.54 33.68
C LEU A 33 -31.71 -60.08 34.04
N SER A 34 -32.10 -59.83 35.29
CA SER A 34 -32.36 -58.47 35.78
C SER A 34 -31.09 -57.61 35.77
N ASP A 35 -29.96 -58.18 36.20
CA ASP A 35 -28.66 -57.49 36.20
C ASP A 35 -28.20 -57.15 34.78
N VAL A 36 -28.31 -58.09 33.83
CA VAL A 36 -27.99 -57.85 32.41
C VAL A 36 -28.91 -56.78 31.83
N SER A 37 -30.21 -56.85 32.10
CA SER A 37 -31.18 -55.86 31.60
C SER A 37 -30.88 -54.46 32.12
N ARG A 38 -30.50 -54.35 33.41
CA ARG A 38 -30.10 -53.09 34.04
C ARG A 38 -28.81 -52.55 33.44
N ALA A 39 -27.79 -53.39 33.25
CA ALA A 39 -26.52 -53.01 32.63
C ALA A 39 -26.72 -52.52 31.18
N HIS A 40 -27.51 -53.26 30.39
CA HIS A 40 -27.86 -52.87 29.02
C HIS A 40 -28.59 -51.52 29.00
N SER A 41 -29.58 -51.32 29.89
CA SER A 41 -30.30 -50.05 29.98
C SER A 41 -29.36 -48.88 30.31
N ALA A 42 -28.42 -49.07 31.24
CA ALA A 42 -27.42 -48.06 31.57
C ALA A 42 -26.52 -47.73 30.37
N GLN A 43 -26.06 -48.75 29.64
CA GLN A 43 -25.22 -48.56 28.45
C GLN A 43 -25.96 -47.81 27.33
N VAL A 44 -27.23 -48.13 27.08
CA VAL A 44 -28.02 -47.41 26.06
C VAL A 44 -28.16 -45.93 26.44
N LYS A 45 -28.40 -45.62 27.72
CA LYS A 45 -28.50 -44.23 28.17
C LYS A 45 -27.18 -43.47 28.02
N ASP A 46 -26.06 -44.12 28.33
CA ASP A 46 -24.73 -43.55 28.14
C ASP A 46 -24.44 -43.27 26.66
N LEU A 47 -24.74 -44.23 25.77
CA LEU A 47 -24.60 -44.03 24.33
C LEU A 47 -25.50 -42.90 23.81
N GLN A 48 -26.75 -42.84 24.26
CA GLN A 48 -27.66 -41.74 23.92
C GLN A 48 -27.11 -40.38 24.36
N LYS A 49 -26.51 -40.31 25.55
CA LYS A 49 -25.84 -39.10 26.04
C LYS A 49 -24.66 -38.74 25.15
N ARG A 50 -23.79 -39.70 24.82
CA ARG A 50 -22.60 -39.46 24.01
C ARG A 50 -22.94 -39.03 22.58
N ILE A 51 -23.99 -39.60 21.99
CA ILE A 51 -24.48 -39.17 20.66
C ILE A 51 -24.87 -37.70 20.70
N LYS A 52 -25.63 -37.29 21.73
CA LYS A 52 -26.03 -35.88 21.88
C LYS A 52 -24.82 -34.95 22.04
N GLU A 53 -23.86 -35.30 22.89
CA GLU A 53 -22.63 -34.51 23.06
C GLU A 53 -21.85 -34.38 21.75
N LEU A 54 -21.74 -35.46 20.97
CA LEU A 54 -21.07 -35.44 19.67
C LEU A 54 -21.82 -34.56 18.64
N ASP A 55 -23.15 -34.54 18.69
CA ASP A 55 -23.96 -33.65 17.86
C ASP A 55 -23.69 -32.18 18.22
N ASP A 56 -23.66 -31.86 19.52
CA ASP A 56 -23.36 -30.52 20.03
C ASP A 56 -21.93 -30.08 19.64
N GLU A 57 -20.94 -30.95 19.84
CA GLU A 57 -19.54 -30.74 19.42
C GLU A 57 -19.43 -30.49 17.90
N ARG A 58 -20.18 -31.26 17.09
CA ARG A 58 -20.19 -31.09 15.63
C ARG A 58 -20.75 -29.74 15.21
N GLU A 59 -21.83 -29.26 15.84
CA GLU A 59 -22.37 -27.94 15.52
C GLU A 59 -21.41 -26.82 15.94
N ALA A 60 -20.75 -26.94 17.09
CA ALA A 60 -19.70 -25.98 17.50
C ALA A 60 -18.56 -25.89 16.47
N LEU A 61 -18.09 -27.05 15.95
CA LEU A 61 -17.05 -27.08 14.92
C LEU A 61 -17.51 -26.51 13.57
N LYS A 62 -18.80 -26.54 13.26
CA LYS A 62 -19.32 -25.89 12.04
C LYS A 62 -19.24 -24.37 12.18
N GLU A 63 -19.62 -23.83 13.33
CA GLU A 63 -19.54 -22.40 13.60
C GLU A 63 -18.09 -21.91 13.58
N GLU A 64 -17.17 -22.64 14.21
CA GLU A 64 -15.74 -22.31 14.16
C GLU A 64 -15.21 -22.33 12.71
N ARG A 65 -15.61 -23.31 11.90
CA ARG A 65 -15.23 -23.37 10.48
C ARG A 65 -15.81 -22.20 9.66
N ILE A 66 -17.01 -21.72 9.99
CA ILE A 66 -17.59 -20.55 9.34
C ILE A 66 -16.77 -19.32 9.70
N TRP A 67 -16.49 -19.12 10.99
CA TRP A 67 -15.65 -18.02 11.48
C TRP A 67 -14.26 -18.02 10.84
N LEU A 68 -13.57 -19.17 10.81
CA LEU A 68 -12.25 -19.29 10.18
C LEU A 68 -12.27 -18.97 8.68
N ARG A 69 -13.35 -19.30 7.97
CA ARG A 69 -13.48 -18.97 6.54
C ARG A 69 -13.63 -17.47 6.31
N ASP A 70 -14.39 -16.79 7.16
CA ASP A 70 -14.53 -15.33 7.13
C ASP A 70 -13.18 -14.65 7.42
N GLU A 71 -12.48 -15.10 8.46
CA GLU A 71 -11.19 -14.53 8.82
C GLU A 71 -10.12 -14.75 7.74
N LEU A 72 -10.12 -15.93 7.11
CA LEU A 72 -9.27 -16.23 5.97
C LEU A 72 -9.61 -15.34 4.75
N ALA A 73 -10.88 -15.01 4.53
CA ALA A 73 -11.28 -14.10 3.47
C ALA A 73 -10.76 -12.67 3.72
N LYS A 74 -10.84 -12.17 4.95
CA LYS A 74 -10.27 -10.87 5.35
C LYS A 74 -8.76 -10.83 5.16
N ALA A 75 -8.05 -11.85 5.64
CA ALA A 75 -6.59 -11.94 5.50
C ALA A 75 -6.15 -11.98 4.03
N ARG A 76 -6.93 -12.65 3.16
CA ARG A 76 -6.68 -12.64 1.71
C ARG A 76 -6.91 -11.27 1.09
N GLY A 77 -7.93 -10.54 1.51
CA GLY A 77 -8.17 -9.16 1.09
C GLY A 77 -6.96 -8.27 1.39
N VAL A 78 -6.55 -8.23 2.67
CA VAL A 78 -5.38 -7.45 3.11
C VAL A 78 -4.10 -7.86 2.37
N SER A 79 -3.89 -9.16 2.16
CA SER A 79 -2.72 -9.64 1.41
C SER A 79 -2.74 -9.22 -0.06
N LEU A 80 -3.92 -9.14 -0.68
CA LEU A 80 -4.06 -8.71 -2.07
C LEU A 80 -3.77 -7.21 -2.19
N GLU A 81 -4.34 -6.40 -1.30
CA GLU A 81 -4.11 -4.95 -1.22
C GLU A 81 -2.63 -4.63 -0.99
N ALA A 82 -1.98 -5.34 -0.06
CA ALA A 82 -0.55 -5.20 0.17
C ALA A 82 0.27 -5.54 -1.07
N ARG A 83 -0.10 -6.60 -1.80
CA ARG A 83 0.58 -6.98 -3.05
C ARG A 83 0.41 -5.92 -4.13
N GLU A 84 -0.80 -5.37 -4.27
CA GLU A 84 -1.08 -4.28 -5.22
C GLU A 84 -0.26 -3.03 -4.88
N ALA A 85 -0.28 -2.58 -3.63
CA ALA A 85 0.50 -1.43 -3.17
C ALA A 85 2.01 -1.61 -3.41
N THR A 86 2.56 -2.80 -3.16
CA THR A 86 3.98 -3.08 -3.45
C THR A 86 4.29 -3.06 -4.96
N SER A 87 3.35 -3.47 -5.80
CA SER A 87 3.51 -3.43 -7.26
C SER A 87 3.43 -2.01 -7.81
N GLU A 88 2.54 -1.18 -7.28
CA GLU A 88 2.45 0.23 -7.64
C GLU A 88 3.69 1.00 -7.20
N ALA A 89 4.17 0.77 -5.97
CA ALA A 89 5.40 1.37 -5.47
C ALA A 89 6.59 1.04 -6.39
N ARG A 90 6.71 -0.22 -6.85
CA ARG A 90 7.74 -0.62 -7.81
C ARG A 90 7.62 0.11 -9.15
N ARG A 91 6.39 0.27 -9.66
CA ARG A 91 6.15 1.00 -10.91
C ARG A 91 6.58 2.46 -10.79
N TRP A 92 6.27 3.12 -9.67
CA TRP A 92 6.71 4.49 -9.40
C TRP A 92 8.23 4.59 -9.29
N GLU A 93 8.89 3.63 -8.65
CA GLU A 93 10.34 3.56 -8.58
C GLU A 93 10.98 3.46 -9.97
N GLU A 94 10.47 2.59 -10.83
CA GLU A 94 10.96 2.44 -12.21
C GLU A 94 10.77 3.72 -13.04
N LEU A 95 9.62 4.39 -12.89
CA LEU A 95 9.34 5.67 -13.55
C LEU A 95 10.33 6.75 -13.08
N LEU A 96 10.51 6.90 -11.77
CA LEU A 96 11.47 7.86 -11.21
C LEU A 96 12.91 7.54 -11.64
N LYS A 97 13.30 6.26 -11.70
CA LYS A 97 14.60 5.85 -12.25
C LYS A 97 14.74 6.32 -13.68
N SER A 98 13.75 6.08 -14.55
CA SER A 98 13.82 6.52 -15.95
C SER A 98 13.93 8.05 -16.09
N GLU A 99 13.19 8.81 -15.28
CA GLU A 99 13.25 10.28 -15.27
C GLU A 99 14.63 10.77 -14.84
N ILE A 100 15.19 10.21 -13.76
CA ILE A 100 16.55 10.54 -13.30
C ILE A 100 17.59 10.24 -14.40
N HIS A 101 17.45 9.12 -15.11
CA HIS A 101 18.36 8.78 -16.22
C HIS A 101 18.20 9.76 -17.39
N SER A 102 16.98 10.18 -17.72
CA SER A 102 16.70 11.18 -18.76
C SER A 102 17.32 12.54 -18.43
N LEU A 103 17.09 13.03 -17.20
CA LEU A 103 17.66 14.29 -16.73
C LEU A 103 19.18 14.25 -16.69
N ARG A 104 19.77 13.13 -16.25
CA ARG A 104 21.22 12.93 -16.29
C ARG A 104 21.76 13.04 -17.71
N ALA A 105 21.13 12.35 -18.68
CA ALA A 105 21.53 12.41 -20.08
C ALA A 105 21.41 13.83 -20.65
N LEU A 106 20.36 14.58 -20.30
CA LEU A 106 20.19 15.98 -20.71
C LEU A 106 21.32 16.86 -20.17
N VAL A 107 21.65 16.72 -18.89
CA VAL A 107 22.75 17.47 -18.25
C VAL A 107 24.08 17.15 -18.91
N GLU A 108 24.39 15.87 -19.11
CA GLU A 108 25.61 15.43 -19.80
C GLU A 108 25.69 15.99 -21.22
N ASN A 109 24.60 15.93 -21.99
CA ASN A 109 24.53 16.50 -23.35
C ASN A 109 24.73 18.02 -23.37
N SER A 110 24.18 18.74 -22.39
CA SER A 110 24.32 20.20 -22.27
C SER A 110 25.75 20.62 -21.87
N SER A 111 26.43 19.79 -21.08
CA SER A 111 27.80 20.07 -20.63
C SER A 111 28.81 20.06 -21.78
N GLY A 112 28.64 19.16 -22.75
CA GLY A 112 29.46 19.15 -23.98
C GLY A 112 29.17 20.34 -24.91
N TRP A 113 27.94 20.88 -24.89
CA TRP A 113 27.58 22.10 -25.62
C TRP A 113 28.30 23.32 -25.05
N ARG A 114 28.36 23.45 -23.71
CA ARG A 114 29.09 24.53 -23.04
C ARG A 114 30.58 24.56 -23.40
N GLY A 115 31.24 23.40 -23.46
CA GLY A 115 32.63 23.30 -23.86
C GLY A 115 32.87 23.78 -25.30
N ARG A 116 32.08 23.28 -26.26
CA ARG A 116 32.16 23.71 -27.66
C ARG A 116 31.86 25.20 -27.85
N CYS A 117 30.87 25.75 -27.15
CA CYS A 117 30.60 27.19 -27.20
C CYS A 117 31.79 28.03 -26.69
N MET A 118 32.52 27.56 -25.67
CA MET A 118 33.74 28.23 -25.22
C MET A 118 34.85 28.14 -26.26
N GLU A 119 35.05 26.99 -26.90
CA GLU A 119 36.03 26.82 -27.98
C GLU A 119 35.73 27.73 -29.18
N ASP A 120 34.47 27.77 -29.63
CA ASP A 120 34.02 28.64 -30.74
C ASP A 120 34.20 30.13 -30.38
N LEU A 121 33.93 30.51 -29.13
CA LEU A 121 34.15 31.87 -28.63
C LEU A 121 35.65 32.21 -28.65
N GLU A 122 36.51 31.33 -28.13
CA GLU A 122 37.97 31.53 -28.16
C GLU A 122 38.49 31.69 -29.59
N GLU A 123 37.96 30.95 -30.55
CA GLU A 123 38.35 31.07 -31.96
C GLU A 123 37.85 32.37 -32.60
N ALA A 124 36.59 32.75 -32.35
CA ALA A 124 36.05 34.04 -32.80
C ALA A 124 36.86 35.22 -32.24
N VAL A 125 37.28 35.13 -30.98
CA VAL A 125 38.15 36.11 -30.32
C VAL A 125 39.50 36.25 -31.03
N LYS A 126 40.15 35.14 -31.39
CA LYS A 126 41.42 35.17 -32.15
C LYS A 126 41.24 35.86 -33.50
N ILE A 127 40.15 35.57 -34.21
CA ILE A 127 39.86 36.17 -35.52
C ILE A 127 39.64 37.69 -35.39
N VAL A 128 38.83 38.12 -34.42
CA VAL A 128 38.52 39.55 -34.20
C VAL A 128 39.76 40.31 -33.76
N SER A 129 40.57 39.76 -32.85
CA SER A 129 41.81 40.40 -32.37
C SER A 129 42.90 40.49 -33.44
N ALA A 130 42.94 39.56 -34.40
CA ALA A 130 43.82 39.64 -35.57
C ALA A 130 43.35 40.63 -36.65
N SER A 131 42.11 41.14 -36.55
CA SER A 131 41.55 42.07 -37.53
C SER A 131 41.94 43.53 -37.25
N PRO A 132 42.29 44.34 -38.28
CA PRO A 132 42.55 45.78 -38.12
C PRO A 132 41.39 46.56 -37.49
N VAL A 133 40.16 46.06 -37.65
CA VAL A 133 38.94 46.63 -37.06
C VAL A 133 38.85 46.33 -35.56
N GLY A 134 39.31 45.15 -35.12
CA GLY A 134 39.32 44.76 -33.70
C GLY A 134 40.37 45.52 -32.87
N HIS A 135 41.47 45.95 -33.49
CA HIS A 135 42.47 46.82 -32.84
C HIS A 135 41.98 48.26 -32.61
N HIS A 136 40.86 48.67 -33.21
CA HIS A 136 40.31 49.98 -32.97
C HIS A 136 39.47 49.96 -31.67
N VAL A 137 40.07 50.46 -30.58
CA VAL A 137 39.57 50.61 -29.19
C VAL A 137 38.21 51.35 -29.06
N LYS A 138 37.49 51.62 -30.14
CA LYS A 138 36.22 52.37 -30.15
C LYS A 138 34.97 51.54 -29.88
N ASN A 139 35.07 50.20 -29.84
CA ASN A 139 33.91 49.31 -29.65
C ASN A 139 33.85 48.65 -28.26
N GLN A 140 34.47 49.23 -27.21
CA GLN A 140 34.41 48.69 -25.85
C GLN A 140 32.97 48.47 -25.37
N ALA A 141 32.06 49.40 -25.67
CA ALA A 141 30.65 49.27 -25.32
C ALA A 141 29.97 48.06 -26.00
N ALA A 142 30.35 47.74 -27.23
CA ALA A 142 29.80 46.58 -27.94
C ALA A 142 30.32 45.26 -27.36
N PHE A 143 31.60 45.20 -26.98
CA PHE A 143 32.17 44.04 -26.29
C PHE A 143 31.59 43.88 -24.89
N ASP A 144 31.37 44.97 -24.15
CA ASP A 144 30.73 44.93 -22.84
C ASP A 144 29.30 44.40 -22.95
N VAL A 145 28.52 44.82 -23.95
CA VAL A 145 27.17 44.29 -24.21
C VAL A 145 27.22 42.80 -24.56
N LEU A 146 28.16 42.37 -25.41
CA LEU A 146 28.32 40.95 -25.76
C LEU A 146 28.69 40.09 -24.54
N LEU A 147 29.62 40.55 -23.71
CA LEU A 147 30.02 39.84 -22.49
C LEU A 147 28.89 39.80 -21.46
N GLN A 148 28.13 40.88 -21.30
CA GLN A 148 26.94 40.90 -20.44
C GLN A 148 25.89 39.90 -20.93
N ILE A 149 25.60 39.86 -22.24
CA ILE A 149 24.67 38.87 -22.82
C ILE A 149 25.14 37.44 -22.50
N LEU A 150 26.42 37.14 -22.65
CA LEU A 150 26.99 35.82 -22.35
C LEU A 150 26.91 35.46 -20.86
N VAL A 151 27.01 36.44 -19.96
CA VAL A 151 26.79 36.28 -18.52
C VAL A 151 25.31 36.03 -18.22
N ASP A 152 24.40 36.81 -18.83
CA ASP A 152 22.96 36.72 -18.62
C ASP A 152 22.41 35.35 -19.06
N VAL A 153 22.90 34.81 -20.17
CA VAL A 153 22.55 33.44 -20.61
C VAL A 153 23.36 32.35 -19.91
N SER A 154 24.13 32.71 -18.88
CA SER A 154 24.92 31.81 -18.03
C SER A 154 25.95 30.98 -18.81
N ILE A 155 26.44 31.46 -19.96
CA ILE A 155 27.58 30.88 -20.68
C ILE A 155 28.87 31.26 -19.95
N LEU A 156 29.03 32.55 -19.60
CA LEU A 156 30.10 33.02 -18.73
C LEU A 156 29.63 33.00 -17.26
N ASN A 157 30.46 32.42 -16.39
CA ASN A 157 30.34 32.40 -14.94
C ASN A 157 31.55 33.12 -14.31
N GLN A 158 31.52 33.31 -13.00
CA GLN A 158 32.55 34.08 -12.28
C GLN A 158 33.97 33.49 -12.41
N GLU A 159 34.09 32.20 -12.70
CA GLU A 159 35.38 31.52 -12.87
C GLU A 159 35.90 31.67 -14.31
N ASN A 160 35.06 31.42 -15.31
CA ASN A 160 35.47 31.41 -16.72
C ASN A 160 35.59 32.81 -17.32
N ILE A 161 34.96 33.83 -16.74
CA ILE A 161 35.11 35.24 -17.16
C ILE A 161 36.55 35.72 -16.94
N ARG A 162 37.29 35.06 -16.02
CA ARG A 162 38.70 35.35 -15.71
C ARG A 162 39.67 34.62 -16.64
N ASN A 163 39.18 33.91 -17.65
CA ASN A 163 40.02 33.26 -18.66
C ASN A 163 40.87 34.33 -19.41
N PRO A 164 42.19 34.12 -19.58
CA PRO A 164 43.09 34.99 -20.35
C PRO A 164 42.56 35.45 -21.71
N VAL A 165 41.79 34.61 -22.39
CA VAL A 165 41.23 34.92 -23.72
C VAL A 165 40.11 35.96 -23.63
N VAL A 166 39.28 35.89 -22.58
CA VAL A 166 38.19 36.84 -22.33
C VAL A 166 38.75 38.13 -21.69
N LEU A 167 39.87 38.02 -20.95
CA LEU A 167 40.58 39.14 -20.33
C LEU A 167 40.97 40.24 -21.32
N LEU A 168 41.22 39.89 -22.57
CA LEU A 168 41.61 40.81 -23.64
C LEU A 168 40.52 41.83 -24.01
N PHE A 169 39.27 41.59 -23.62
CA PHE A 169 38.14 42.47 -23.94
C PHE A 169 37.73 43.41 -22.80
N TYR A 170 38.35 43.31 -21.63
CA TYR A 170 37.98 44.19 -20.53
C TYR A 170 38.60 45.57 -20.67
N GLY A 171 37.74 46.59 -20.61
CA GLY A 171 38.15 47.92 -20.17
C GLY A 171 38.68 47.91 -18.73
N PRO A 172 39.24 49.04 -18.26
CA PRO A 172 40.01 49.15 -17.01
C PRO A 172 39.26 48.78 -15.71
N LYS A 173 37.95 48.54 -15.80
CA LYS A 173 37.08 48.16 -14.66
C LYS A 173 37.09 46.66 -14.34
N GLY A 174 37.75 45.82 -15.16
CA GLY A 174 37.92 44.39 -14.88
C GLY A 174 36.64 43.54 -15.02
N PRO A 175 36.75 42.21 -14.92
CA PRO A 175 35.66 41.25 -15.17
C PRO A 175 34.56 41.24 -14.11
N ASP A 176 34.85 41.63 -12.88
CA ASP A 176 33.89 41.46 -11.77
C ASP A 176 32.63 42.37 -11.93
N ARG A 177 32.74 43.44 -12.74
CA ARG A 177 31.64 44.39 -12.99
C ARG A 177 30.37 43.77 -13.60
N PHE A 178 30.48 42.63 -14.29
CA PHE A 178 29.34 41.97 -14.93
C PHE A 178 28.52 41.10 -13.95
N PHE A 179 29.04 40.87 -12.75
CA PHE A 179 28.42 40.05 -11.69
C PHE A 179 28.03 40.85 -10.44
N ASP A 180 28.48 42.10 -10.33
CA ASP A 180 28.09 42.99 -9.25
C ASP A 180 26.63 43.43 -9.40
N ALA A 181 25.84 43.29 -8.33
CA ALA A 181 24.39 43.54 -8.26
C ALA A 181 23.93 45.00 -8.51
N GLY A 182 24.78 45.84 -9.13
CA GLY A 182 24.48 47.22 -9.52
C GLY A 182 24.69 47.52 -11.01
N SER A 183 25.07 46.54 -11.83
CA SER A 183 25.33 46.73 -13.27
C SER A 183 24.05 46.51 -14.09
N HIS A 184 23.25 47.57 -14.20
CA HIS A 184 22.20 47.83 -15.20
C HIS A 184 21.30 46.66 -15.64
N CYS A 185 20.05 46.70 -15.18
CA CYS A 185 18.92 46.16 -15.95
C CYS A 185 19.05 46.61 -17.42
N PRO A 186 18.85 45.72 -18.40
CA PRO A 186 18.54 46.16 -19.74
C PRO A 186 17.33 47.09 -19.63
N GLU A 187 17.49 48.30 -20.13
CA GLU A 187 16.45 49.29 -20.35
C GLU A 187 15.15 48.59 -20.77
N GLU A 188 14.08 48.84 -20.02
CA GLU A 188 12.74 48.32 -20.28
C GLU A 188 12.49 48.27 -21.78
N ILE A 189 12.24 47.06 -22.28
CA ILE A 189 11.62 46.86 -23.59
C ILE A 189 10.44 47.84 -23.64
N PRO A 190 10.38 48.78 -24.59
CA PRO A 190 9.27 49.72 -24.64
C PRO A 190 7.99 48.88 -24.75
N PRO A 191 6.91 49.24 -24.04
CA PRO A 191 5.69 48.45 -24.01
C PRO A 191 5.27 48.16 -25.46
N PRO A 192 4.88 46.92 -25.81
CA PRO A 192 4.65 46.54 -27.19
C PRO A 192 3.61 47.48 -27.82
N ARG A 193 4.05 48.41 -28.67
CA ARG A 193 3.17 49.06 -29.61
C ARG A 193 2.68 47.96 -30.53
N SER A 194 1.39 47.70 -30.42
CA SER A 194 0.55 46.90 -31.31
C SER A 194 1.02 46.99 -32.76
N TYR A 195 1.75 45.97 -33.22
CA TYR A 195 1.91 45.71 -34.64
C TYR A 195 0.80 44.75 -35.05
N VAL A 196 -0.08 45.26 -35.91
CA VAL A 196 -1.23 44.56 -36.48
C VAL A 196 -0.75 43.64 -37.61
N GLY A 197 -1.20 42.38 -37.57
CA GLY A 197 -1.11 41.38 -38.65
C GLY A 197 0.25 40.67 -38.66
N TRP A 198 0.35 39.35 -38.84
CA TRP A 198 -0.47 38.45 -39.63
C TRP A 198 -0.51 37.07 -38.95
N GLY A 199 -1.69 36.45 -38.93
CA GLY A 199 -2.00 35.33 -38.05
C GLY A 199 -1.64 33.94 -38.57
N TYR A 200 -1.65 32.99 -37.64
CA TYR A 200 -2.21 31.66 -37.82
C TYR A 200 -2.86 31.23 -36.50
N GLN A 201 -4.09 30.73 -36.61
CA GLN A 201 -4.95 30.26 -35.52
C GLN A 201 -4.37 29.00 -34.86
N LEU A 202 -4.24 29.02 -33.53
CA LEU A 202 -4.42 27.83 -32.72
C LEU A 202 -5.45 28.16 -31.64
N SER A 203 -6.64 27.60 -31.84
CA SER A 203 -7.80 27.80 -30.97
C SER A 203 -7.52 27.30 -29.53
N PRO A 204 -8.11 27.95 -28.51
CA PRO A 204 -8.09 27.47 -27.15
C PRO A 204 -8.86 26.16 -26.97
N LEU A 205 -8.22 25.26 -26.23
CA LEU A 205 -8.79 24.22 -25.39
C LEU A 205 -10.33 24.34 -25.18
N ARG A 206 -11.09 23.43 -25.80
CA ARG A 206 -12.53 23.23 -25.54
C ARG A 206 -12.73 22.88 -24.07
N ARG A 207 -13.21 23.85 -23.30
CA ARG A 207 -13.92 23.64 -22.04
C ARG A 207 -15.42 23.63 -22.38
N SER A 208 -16.08 22.50 -22.22
CA SER A 208 -17.55 22.40 -22.33
C SER A 208 -18.22 23.30 -21.29
N PRO A 209 -19.25 24.07 -21.67
CA PRO A 209 -20.19 24.67 -20.74
C PRO A 209 -21.57 24.08 -20.99
N GLU A 210 -22.02 23.18 -20.12
CA GLU A 210 -23.43 22.78 -20.07
C GLU A 210 -23.79 22.37 -18.64
N GLU A 211 -24.03 23.37 -17.81
CA GLU A 211 -24.67 23.21 -16.52
C GLU A 211 -25.64 24.38 -16.33
N GLY A 212 -26.94 24.09 -16.24
CA GLY A 212 -27.93 25.07 -15.77
C GLY A 212 -29.30 25.05 -16.47
N GLN A 213 -30.07 23.99 -16.29
CA GLN A 213 -31.52 24.16 -16.03
C GLN A 213 -31.93 23.31 -14.84
N ILE A 214 -32.68 23.97 -13.95
CA ILE A 214 -33.02 23.59 -12.58
C ILE A 214 -34.50 23.23 -12.58
N THR A 215 -34.91 22.14 -11.92
CA THR A 215 -36.12 22.05 -11.07
C THR A 215 -35.97 20.83 -10.16
N PRO A 216 -36.39 20.89 -8.88
CA PRO A 216 -35.88 20.03 -7.81
C PRO A 216 -36.82 18.87 -7.48
N LEU A 217 -36.28 17.76 -6.97
CA LEU A 217 -37.05 16.88 -6.11
C LEU A 217 -36.19 16.32 -4.98
N GLU A 218 -36.65 16.62 -3.78
CA GLU A 218 -36.24 16.10 -2.49
C GLU A 218 -36.16 14.56 -2.50
N ALA A 219 -35.22 14.00 -1.74
CA ALA A 219 -35.55 13.31 -0.49
C ALA A 219 -34.36 12.52 0.04
N ARG A 220 -34.01 12.86 1.29
CA ARG A 220 -33.55 11.96 2.36
C ARG A 220 -32.26 11.19 2.09
N TRP A 221 -31.21 11.53 2.85
CA TRP A 221 -30.75 10.68 3.96
C TRP A 221 -30.06 11.58 5.00
N LEU A 222 -30.71 11.67 6.17
CA LEU A 222 -30.17 12.29 7.37
C LEU A 222 -28.99 11.44 7.85
N GLY A 223 -27.85 12.09 8.05
CA GLY A 223 -26.85 11.61 8.99
C GLY A 223 -27.43 11.64 10.39
N GLN A 224 -27.26 10.54 11.12
CA GLN A 224 -27.35 10.51 12.55
C GLN A 224 -26.14 9.74 13.06
N SER A 225 -25.16 10.48 13.54
CA SER A 225 -24.09 9.99 14.39
C SER A 225 -24.52 10.24 15.82
N ASP A 226 -24.44 9.22 16.66
CA ASP A 226 -23.96 9.31 18.05
C ASP A 226 -23.37 7.95 18.44
N PRO A 227 -22.22 7.91 19.14
CA PRO A 227 -21.57 6.67 19.58
C PRO A 227 -22.08 6.22 20.97
N PRO A 228 -22.05 4.92 21.30
CA PRO A 228 -22.32 4.49 22.67
C PRO A 228 -21.10 4.65 23.58
N GLU A 229 -21.41 5.18 24.76
CA GLU A 229 -20.61 5.36 25.96
C GLU A 229 -20.03 4.01 26.47
N VAL A 230 -18.71 3.94 26.61
CA VAL A 230 -18.02 2.82 27.26
C VAL A 230 -18.03 3.05 28.76
N GLN A 231 -18.84 2.30 29.49
CA GLN A 231 -18.69 2.13 30.94
C GLN A 231 -17.63 1.06 31.21
N GLU A 232 -16.52 1.49 31.81
CA GLU A 232 -15.53 0.61 32.43
C GLU A 232 -16.21 -0.26 33.50
N GLN A 233 -16.08 -1.58 33.35
CA GLN A 233 -16.44 -2.53 34.38
C GLN A 233 -15.17 -3.04 35.04
N ASP A 234 -14.78 -2.37 36.12
CA ASP A 234 -13.92 -2.89 37.17
C ASP A 234 -14.54 -4.15 37.79
N GLN A 235 -13.81 -5.28 37.82
CA GLN A 235 -13.87 -6.25 38.93
C GLN A 235 -12.81 -7.39 38.83
N PRO A 236 -12.53 -8.15 39.92
CA PRO A 236 -11.39 -7.95 40.78
C PRO A 236 -10.35 -9.09 40.72
N GLY A 237 -9.12 -8.76 41.12
CA GLY A 237 -8.09 -9.76 41.39
C GLY A 237 -8.42 -10.62 42.61
N SER A 238 -8.36 -11.94 42.45
CA SER A 238 -8.36 -12.89 43.56
C SER A 238 -7.41 -14.06 43.27
N GLN A 239 -6.36 -14.12 44.10
CA GLN A 239 -5.56 -15.28 44.54
C GLN A 239 -4.91 -16.24 43.53
N LYS A 240 -3.57 -16.23 43.54
CA LYS A 240 -2.77 -17.33 44.12
C LYS A 240 -1.37 -16.86 44.52
#